data_AF-A0A661L0N1-F1
#
_entry.id   AF-A0A661L0N1-F1
#
_cell.length_a   1.000
_cell.length_b   1.000
_cell.length_c   1.000
_cell.angle_alpha   90.00
_cell.angle_beta   90.00
_cell.angle_gamma   90.00
#
_symmetry.space_group_name_H-M   'P 1'
#
loop_
_entity.id
_entity.type
_entity.pdbx_description
1 polymer ?
#
loop_
_entity_poly.entity_id
_entity_poly.type
_entity_poly.pdbx_seq_one_letter_code
_entity_poly.pdbx_strand_id
1 'polypeptide(L)'
;MDIHQIDNLYQAKSLSSQKINKDNRFKQIFNQKLTDIDATASRTSLDFKRDAVNQSDRILHLLDDYARELTDPSKTLKAIEPLVESIKKEVNTIEAEAAEKVDNDNDLERIIKDLTITANVAISKFHRGDYV
;
A
#
# COMPACT_ATOMS: atom_id res chain seq x y z
N MET A 1 27.56 -61.49 13.81
CA MET A 1 27.75 -60.75 15.07
C MET A 1 26.40 -60.15 15.41
N ASP A 2 25.77 -60.70 16.44
CA ASP A 2 24.56 -60.14 17.08
C ASP A 2 24.96 -58.95 17.96
N ILE A 3 24.31 -57.81 17.77
CA ILE A 3 24.35 -56.70 18.72
C ILE A 3 22.92 -56.17 18.89
N HIS A 4 22.51 -56.12 20.15
CA HIS A 4 21.15 -55.99 20.62
C HIS A 4 20.55 -54.59 20.46
N GLN A 5 19.23 -54.62 20.30
CA GLN A 5 18.21 -53.59 20.56
C GLN A 5 18.57 -52.52 21.59
N ILE A 6 18.54 -51.25 21.19
CA ILE A 6 18.14 -50.13 22.05
C ILE A 6 17.43 -49.08 21.19
N ASP A 7 16.14 -49.29 20.89
CA ASP A 7 15.27 -48.19 20.47
C ASP A 7 14.34 -47.81 21.63
N ASN A 8 14.90 -46.88 22.38
CA ASN A 8 14.33 -45.88 23.26
C ASN A 8 12.80 -45.82 23.39
N LEU A 9 12.36 -46.03 24.62
CA LEU A 9 11.03 -45.83 25.15
C LEU A 9 10.55 -44.37 24.96
N TYR A 10 9.61 -44.15 24.05
CA TYR A 10 8.62 -43.09 24.19
C TYR A 10 7.22 -43.69 24.06
N GLN A 11 6.77 -44.37 25.11
CA GLN A 11 5.34 -44.58 25.34
C GLN A 11 4.73 -43.25 25.82
N ALA A 12 4.28 -42.44 24.86
CA ALA A 12 3.31 -41.39 25.17
C ALA A 12 1.97 -42.07 25.48
N LYS A 13 1.72 -42.22 26.78
CA LYS A 13 0.49 -42.69 27.40
C LYS A 13 -0.69 -41.84 26.88
N SER A 14 -1.44 -42.35 25.90
CA SER A 14 -2.71 -41.79 25.47
C SER A 14 -3.74 -41.97 26.59
N LEU A 15 -3.89 -40.93 27.42
CA LEU A 15 -4.88 -40.88 28.49
C LEU A 15 -6.15 -40.19 28.00
N SER A 16 -7.20 -41.00 27.92
CA SER A 16 -8.63 -40.69 27.95
C SER A 16 -9.14 -39.60 26.99
N SER A 17 -9.83 -40.07 25.95
CA SER A 17 -10.91 -39.33 25.28
C SER A 17 -12.06 -39.07 26.26
N GLN A 18 -11.90 -38.08 27.14
CA GLN A 18 -13.05 -37.47 27.79
C GLN A 18 -13.81 -36.69 26.72
N LYS A 19 -15.03 -37.14 26.48
CA LYS A 19 -16.06 -36.58 25.62
C LYS A 19 -16.30 -35.09 25.96
N ILE A 20 -15.48 -34.20 25.39
CA ILE A 20 -15.68 -32.75 25.52
C ILE A 20 -16.92 -32.40 24.72
N ASN A 21 -17.85 -31.76 25.43
CA ASN A 21 -19.16 -31.33 24.97
C ASN A 21 -19.08 -30.64 23.60
N LYS A 22 -20.03 -31.00 22.73
CA LYS A 22 -20.13 -30.74 21.28
C LYS A 22 -20.54 -29.31 20.95
N ASP A 23 -20.16 -28.37 21.81
CA ASP A 23 -20.50 -26.97 21.63
C ASP A 23 -19.40 -26.35 20.79
N ASN A 24 -19.53 -26.48 19.46
CA ASN A 24 -18.70 -25.84 18.43
C ASN A 24 -18.68 -24.28 18.53
N ARG A 25 -19.09 -23.71 19.65
CA ARG A 25 -19.19 -22.28 19.96
C ARG A 25 -17.84 -21.59 19.85
N PHE A 26 -16.75 -22.23 20.29
CA PHE A 26 -15.41 -21.67 20.12
C PHE A 26 -15.00 -21.60 18.65
N LYS A 27 -15.26 -22.65 17.87
CA LYS A 27 -15.01 -22.64 16.42
C LYS A 27 -15.86 -21.59 15.70
N GLN A 28 -17.12 -21.43 16.14
CA GLN A 28 -18.03 -20.44 15.59
C GLN A 28 -17.58 -19.01 15.90
N ILE A 29 -17.17 -18.73 17.14
CA ILE A 29 -16.62 -17.42 17.54
C ILE A 29 -15.32 -17.14 16.79
N PHE A 30 -14.43 -18.12 16.68
CA PHE A 30 -13.17 -17.97 15.95
C PHE A 30 -13.40 -17.67 14.46
N ASN A 31 -14.26 -18.44 13.80
CA ASN A 31 -14.60 -18.19 12.39
C ASN A 31 -15.30 -16.85 12.22
N GLN A 32 -16.19 -16.44 13.13
CA GLN A 32 -16.80 -15.12 13.11
C GLN A 32 -15.74 -14.02 13.23
N LYS A 33 -14.78 -14.17 14.14
CA LYS A 33 -13.67 -13.21 14.30
C LYS A 33 -12.78 -13.15 13.07
N LEU A 34 -12.50 -14.27 12.42
CA LEU A 34 -11.78 -14.28 11.14
C LEU A 34 -12.55 -13.52 10.06
N THR A 35 -13.86 -13.77 9.91
CA THR A 35 -14.69 -13.03 8.95
C THR A 35 -14.77 -11.53 9.26
N ASP A 36 -14.85 -11.15 10.54
CA ASP A 36 -14.84 -9.74 10.96
C ASP A 36 -13.51 -9.05 10.60
N ILE A 37 -12.37 -9.74 10.79
CA ILE A 37 -11.05 -9.24 10.43
C ILE A 37 -10.91 -9.11 8.91
N ASP A 38 -11.37 -10.10 8.15
CA ASP A 38 -11.29 -10.12 6.69
C ASP A 38 -12.18 -9.04 6.05
N ALA A 39 -13.38 -8.82 6.62
CA ALA A 39 -14.25 -7.71 6.25
C ALA A 39 -13.66 -6.33 6.59
N THR A 40 -12.91 -6.22 7.68
CA THR A 40 -12.21 -4.98 8.07
C THR A 40 -11.02 -4.72 7.14
N ALA A 41 -10.21 -5.74 6.85
CA ALA A 41 -9.09 -5.64 5.92
C ALA A 41 -9.54 -5.27 4.49
N SER A 42 -10.64 -5.84 4.03
CA SER A 42 -11.25 -5.51 2.73
C SER A 42 -11.76 -4.06 2.67
N ARG A 43 -12.32 -3.54 3.77
CA ARG A 43 -12.74 -2.13 3.85
C ARG A 43 -11.54 -1.19 3.84
N THR A 44 -10.52 -1.46 4.65
CA THR A 44 -9.30 -0.65 4.69
C THR A 44 -8.57 -0.63 3.34
N SER A 45 -8.54 -1.75 2.62
CA SER A 45 -7.98 -1.84 1.26
C SER A 45 -8.79 -1.04 0.23
N LEU A 46 -10.13 -1.09 0.30
CA LEU A 46 -11.01 -0.33 -0.59
C LEU A 46 -10.90 1.18 -0.34
N ASP A 47 -10.85 1.59 0.93
CA ASP A 47 -10.69 2.99 1.32
C ASP A 47 -9.33 3.52 0.86
N PHE A 48 -8.26 2.76 1.08
CA PHE A 48 -6.94 3.08 0.55
C PHE A 48 -6.94 3.22 -0.98
N LYS A 49 -7.58 2.30 -1.70
CA LYS A 49 -7.66 2.38 -3.17
C LYS A 49 -8.37 3.65 -3.63
N ARG A 50 -9.43 4.08 -2.94
CA ARG A 50 -10.12 5.34 -3.24
C ARG A 50 -9.23 6.54 -2.94
N ASP A 51 -8.56 6.54 -1.81
CA ASP A 51 -7.65 7.61 -1.41
C ASP A 51 -6.50 7.75 -2.41
N ALA A 52 -5.87 6.64 -2.80
CA ALA A 52 -4.80 6.61 -3.78
C ALA A 52 -5.24 7.11 -5.17
N VAL A 53 -6.46 6.76 -5.62
CA VAL A 53 -7.02 7.28 -6.87
C VAL A 53 -7.28 8.78 -6.76
N ASN A 54 -7.86 9.26 -5.66
CA ASN A 54 -8.13 10.69 -5.46
C ASN A 54 -6.83 11.51 -5.37
N GLN A 55 -5.79 10.98 -4.73
CA GLN A 55 -4.48 11.62 -4.68
C GLN A 55 -3.81 11.64 -6.05
N SER A 56 -3.87 10.53 -6.80
CA SER A 56 -3.36 10.47 -8.17
C SER A 56 -4.03 11.51 -9.07
N ASP A 57 -5.35 11.64 -8.97
CA ASP A 57 -6.13 12.64 -9.70
C ASP A 57 -5.71 14.07 -9.35
N ARG A 58 -5.46 14.37 -8.06
CA ARG A 58 -4.92 15.68 -7.64
C ARG A 58 -3.55 15.98 -8.25
N ILE A 59 -2.64 15.00 -8.25
CA ILE A 59 -1.32 15.16 -8.87
C ILE A 59 -1.45 15.44 -10.37
N LEU A 60 -2.34 14.74 -11.07
CA LEU A 60 -2.61 14.97 -12.49
C LEU A 60 -3.11 16.40 -12.75
N HIS A 61 -4.08 16.88 -11.98
CA HIS A 61 -4.57 18.26 -12.09
C HIS A 61 -3.46 19.29 -11.83
N LEU A 62 -2.61 19.06 -10.82
CA LEU A 62 -1.48 19.95 -10.54
C LEU A 62 -0.45 19.94 -11.67
N LEU A 63 -0.19 18.80 -12.29
CA LEU A 63 0.70 18.68 -13.45
C LEU A 63 0.12 19.38 -14.69
N ASP A 64 -1.19 19.31 -14.90
CA ASP A 64 -1.88 20.02 -15.98
C ASP A 64 -1.83 21.54 -15.78
N ASP A 65 -2.04 22.00 -14.54
CA ASP A 65 -1.90 23.42 -14.18
C ASP A 65 -0.44 23.88 -14.38
N TYR A 66 0.52 23.05 -13.97
CA TYR A 66 1.94 23.33 -14.14
C TYR A 66 2.33 23.46 -15.61
N ALA A 67 1.88 22.53 -16.46
CA ALA A 67 2.09 22.61 -17.90
C ALA A 67 1.48 23.88 -18.49
N ARG A 68 0.27 24.26 -18.06
CA ARG A 68 -0.41 25.47 -18.52
C ARG A 68 0.36 26.73 -18.14
N GLU A 69 0.80 26.84 -16.89
CA GLU A 69 1.56 28.01 -16.44
C GLU A 69 2.94 28.10 -17.09
N LEU A 70 3.61 26.97 -17.37
CA LEU A 70 4.88 26.96 -18.10
C LEU A 70 4.74 27.46 -19.55
N THR A 71 3.59 27.24 -20.18
CA THR A 71 3.34 27.73 -21.55
C THR A 71 2.98 29.21 -21.61
N ASP A 72 2.72 29.85 -20.46
CA ASP A 72 2.38 31.27 -20.39
C ASP A 72 3.66 32.13 -20.34
N PRO A 73 3.99 32.89 -21.40
CA PRO A 73 5.19 33.72 -21.45
C PRO A 73 5.16 34.90 -20.47
N SER A 74 4.01 35.20 -19.86
CA SER A 74 3.88 36.24 -18.84
C SER A 74 4.21 35.74 -17.42
N LYS A 75 4.29 34.41 -17.23
CA LYS A 75 4.63 33.79 -15.95
C LYS A 75 6.14 33.62 -15.84
N THR A 76 6.67 33.96 -14.66
CA THR A 76 8.08 33.69 -14.34
C THR A 76 8.19 32.35 -13.64
N LEU A 77 9.34 31.68 -13.74
CA LEU A 77 9.58 30.44 -12.98
C LEU A 77 9.34 30.63 -11.48
N LYS A 78 9.72 31.78 -10.93
CA LYS A 78 9.46 32.11 -9.52
C LYS A 78 7.97 32.15 -9.17
N ALA A 79 7.11 32.53 -10.12
CA ALA A 79 5.66 32.50 -9.92
C ALA A 79 5.10 31.07 -9.95
N ILE A 80 5.78 30.14 -10.63
CA ILE A 80 5.39 28.72 -10.78
C ILE A 80 5.95 27.87 -9.63
N GLU A 81 6.99 28.33 -8.93
CA GLU A 81 7.62 27.64 -7.78
C GLU A 81 6.62 27.11 -6.72
N PRO A 82 5.59 27.86 -6.28
CA PRO A 82 4.62 27.36 -5.30
C PRO A 82 3.82 26.15 -5.80
N LEU A 83 3.56 26.09 -7.12
CA LEU A 83 2.86 24.98 -7.75
C LEU A 83 3.73 23.73 -7.78
N VAL A 84 5.03 23.88 -8.04
CA VAL A 84 6.01 22.79 -8.02
C VAL A 84 6.13 22.19 -6.61
N GLU A 85 6.19 23.02 -5.57
CA GLU A 85 6.19 22.55 -4.19
C GLU A 85 4.89 21.83 -3.81
N SER A 86 3.75 22.26 -4.38
CA SER A 86 2.47 21.57 -4.19
C SER A 86 2.47 20.17 -4.82
N ILE A 87 3.00 20.02 -6.05
CA ILE A 87 3.17 18.72 -6.71
C ILE A 87 4.05 17.81 -5.86
N LYS A 88 5.21 18.32 -5.42
CA LYS A 88 6.17 17.58 -4.61
C LYS A 88 5.55 17.07 -3.30
N LYS A 89 4.71 17.89 -2.66
CA LYS A 89 4.01 17.49 -1.42
C LYS A 89 3.03 16.34 -1.65
N GLU A 90 2.22 16.41 -2.70
CA GLU A 90 1.26 15.34 -3.02
C GLU A 90 1.99 14.04 -3.43
N VAL A 91 3.07 14.15 -4.20
CA VAL A 91 3.94 13.02 -4.56
C VAL A 91 4.53 12.34 -3.31
N ASN A 92 5.08 13.09 -2.37
CA ASN A 92 5.64 12.51 -1.15
C ASN A 92 4.55 11.82 -0.29
N THR A 93 3.33 12.37 -0.30
CA THR A 93 2.20 11.79 0.43
C THR A 93 1.81 10.43 -0.17
N ILE A 94 1.61 10.36 -1.49
CA ILE A 94 1.19 9.12 -2.15
C ILE A 94 2.29 8.05 -2.10
N GLU A 95 3.58 8.42 -2.17
CA GLU A 95 4.68 7.46 -2.01
C GLU A 95 4.72 6.84 -0.60
N ALA A 96 4.53 7.66 0.43
CA ALA A 96 4.48 7.19 1.80
C ALA A 96 3.30 6.23 2.03
N GLU A 97 2.13 6.57 1.50
CA GLU A 97 0.94 5.73 1.61
C GLU A 97 1.04 4.44 0.78
N ALA A 98 1.64 4.51 -0.41
CA ALA A 98 1.84 3.34 -1.27
C ALA A 98 2.79 2.32 -0.64
N ALA A 99 3.86 2.78 0.00
CA ALA A 99 4.85 1.92 0.67
C ALA A 99 4.25 1.12 1.85
N GLU A 100 3.19 1.61 2.49
CA GLU A 100 2.57 0.95 3.65
C GLU A 100 1.48 -0.06 3.27
N LYS A 101 0.86 0.04 2.09
CA LYS A 101 -0.48 -0.56 1.85
C LYS A 101 -0.68 -1.28 0.52
N VAL A 102 0.27 -1.18 -0.42
CA VAL A 102 0.12 -1.78 -1.76
C VAL A 102 0.70 -3.19 -1.79
N ASP A 103 0.10 -4.11 -1.05
CA ASP A 103 0.51 -5.53 -1.08
C ASP A 103 -0.42 -6.39 -1.98
N ASN A 104 -1.43 -5.78 -2.64
CA ASN A 104 -2.52 -6.54 -3.27
C ASN A 104 -3.12 -5.97 -4.57
N ASP A 105 -2.62 -4.85 -5.12
CA ASP A 105 -3.09 -4.29 -6.42
C ASP A 105 -1.93 -3.79 -7.28
N ASN A 106 -1.33 -4.71 -8.04
CA ASN A 106 -0.16 -4.46 -8.88
C ASN A 106 -0.42 -3.43 -9.99
N ASP A 107 -1.66 -3.31 -10.48
CA ASP A 107 -1.99 -2.37 -11.56
C ASP A 107 -2.06 -0.94 -11.04
N LEU A 108 -2.71 -0.74 -9.89
CA LEU A 108 -2.74 0.56 -9.22
C LEU A 108 -1.36 1.00 -8.77
N GLU A 109 -0.56 0.08 -8.22
CA GLU A 109 0.84 0.35 -7.85
C GLU A 109 1.64 0.90 -9.04
N ARG A 110 1.51 0.26 -10.19
CA ARG A 110 2.22 0.67 -11.40
C ARG A 110 1.82 2.08 -11.82
N ILE A 111 0.52 2.40 -11.80
CA ILE A 111 0.02 3.73 -12.16
C ILE A 111 0.59 4.79 -11.21
N ILE A 112 0.52 4.55 -9.91
CA ILE A 112 1.06 5.47 -8.89
C ILE A 112 2.55 5.68 -9.12
N LYS A 113 3.29 4.59 -9.34
CA LYS A 113 4.74 4.64 -9.59
C LYS A 113 5.08 5.44 -10.84
N ASP A 114 4.41 5.19 -11.95
CA ASP A 114 4.64 5.88 -13.22
C ASP A 114 4.30 7.37 -13.10
N LEU A 115 3.21 7.70 -12.41
CA LEU A 115 2.80 9.08 -12.12
C LEU A 115 3.86 9.80 -11.28
N THR A 116 4.31 9.17 -10.20
CA THR A 116 5.32 9.74 -9.32
C THR A 116 6.66 9.96 -10.03
N ILE A 117 7.11 8.99 -10.84
CA ILE A 117 8.33 9.16 -11.65
C ILE A 117 8.17 10.36 -12.59
N THR A 118 7.04 10.46 -13.27
CA THR A 118 6.75 11.57 -14.20
C THR A 118 6.76 12.93 -13.49
N ALA A 119 6.11 13.02 -12.33
CA ALA A 119 6.09 14.24 -11.52
C ALA A 119 7.48 14.63 -11.03
N ASN A 120 8.27 13.67 -10.54
CA ASN A 120 9.65 13.89 -10.09
C ASN A 120 10.58 14.36 -11.23
N VAL A 121 10.38 13.85 -12.45
CA VAL A 121 11.09 14.34 -13.64
C VAL A 121 10.71 15.80 -13.93
N ALA A 122 9.43 16.16 -13.86
CA ALA A 122 8.99 17.54 -14.07
C ALA A 122 9.59 18.50 -13.02
N ILE A 123 9.53 18.13 -11.74
CA ILE A 123 10.14 18.89 -10.64
C ILE A 123 11.66 19.05 -10.86
N SER A 124 12.34 17.99 -11.28
CA SER A 124 13.79 18.02 -11.54
C SER A 124 14.16 18.96 -12.69
N LYS A 125 13.38 18.92 -13.79
CA LYS A 125 13.57 19.84 -14.92
C LYS A 125 13.33 21.30 -14.52
N PHE A 126 12.34 21.55 -13.68
CA PHE A 126 12.07 22.88 -13.14
C PHE A 126 13.27 23.43 -12.35
N HIS A 127 13.78 22.67 -11.39
CA HIS A 127 14.92 23.09 -10.58
C HIS A 127 16.22 23.22 -11.38
N ARG A 128 16.37 22.45 -12.47
CA ARG A 128 17.52 22.59 -13.37
C ARG A 128 17.45 23.84 -14.25
N GLY A 129 16.26 24.44 -14.39
CA GLY A 129 16.05 25.60 -15.24
C GLY A 129 15.91 25.25 -16.72
N ASP A 130 15.45 24.04 -17.06
CA ASP A 130 15.27 23.59 -18.45
C ASP A 130 14.23 24.37 -19.25
N TYR A 131 13.47 25.23 -18.57
CA TYR A 131 12.35 26.00 -19.11
C TYR A 131 12.70 27.50 -19.29
N VAL A 132 14.00 27.84 -19.30
CA VAL A 132 14.55 29.18 -19.56
C VAL A 132 15.23 29.23 -20.92
#